data_AF-A0A1W6BYW8-F1
#
_entry.id   AF-A0A1W6BYW8-F1
#
_cell.length_a   1.000
_cell.length_b   1.000
_cell.length_c   1.000
_cell.angle_alpha   90.00
_cell.angle_beta   90.00
_cell.angle_gamma   90.00
#
_symmetry.space_group_name_H-M   'P 1'
#
loop_
_entity.id
_entity.type
_entity.pdbx_description
1 polymer ?
#
loop_
_entity_poly.entity_id
_entity_poly.type
_entity_poly.pdbx_seq_one_letter_code
_entity_poly.pdbx_strand_id
1 'polypeptide(L)'
;MKWFKKKSTTPPPKKLDKITNTWLENFTYDFEFLLRYEKLLNLLPTNLNKFPRVDSILDLGCGMQYLREVMKHDFRFKNVQYLGVDLYAHKNDTIICDFNQKEFPKLSKDYRCVVCAGLFEYIVDLEFLIEKICALEPCYVLCSYNFKDFNLNHNPIWVKKLHTQEELFGFFMKRSFKLLSYKSDENKEKLTTGYFLFFNQNYEKFKT
;
A
#
# COMPACT_ATOMS: atom_id res chain seq x y z
N MET A 1 -57.76 -26.24 -9.00
CA MET A 1 -56.28 -26.25 -9.11
C MET A 1 -55.69 -25.23 -8.14
N LYS A 2 -54.99 -25.67 -7.08
CA LYS A 2 -54.27 -24.80 -6.15
C LYS A 2 -52.78 -24.84 -6.50
N TRP A 3 -52.22 -23.68 -6.87
CA TRP A 3 -50.79 -23.51 -7.12
C TRP A 3 -50.03 -23.36 -5.79
N PHE A 4 -49.10 -24.26 -5.49
CA PHE A 4 -48.16 -24.11 -4.38
C PHE A 4 -46.99 -23.22 -4.81
N LYS A 5 -46.83 -22.04 -4.18
CA LYS A 5 -45.60 -21.25 -4.26
C LYS A 5 -44.52 -21.92 -3.41
N LYS A 6 -43.48 -22.47 -4.05
CA LYS A 6 -42.24 -22.87 -3.37
C LYS A 6 -41.59 -21.61 -2.77
N LYS A 7 -41.47 -21.57 -1.44
CA LYS A 7 -40.62 -20.57 -0.77
C LYS A 7 -39.16 -20.87 -1.13
N SER A 8 -38.48 -19.88 -1.71
CA SER A 8 -37.02 -19.89 -1.87
C SER A 8 -36.38 -19.97 -0.49
N THR A 9 -35.65 -21.05 -0.24
CA THR A 9 -34.81 -21.25 0.95
C THR A 9 -33.37 -20.91 0.60
N THR A 10 -33.08 -19.66 0.26
CA THR A 10 -31.70 -19.18 0.28
C THR A 10 -31.31 -18.93 1.73
N PRO A 11 -30.27 -19.59 2.28
CA PRO A 11 -29.80 -19.29 3.61
C PRO A 11 -29.38 -17.82 3.70
N PRO A 12 -29.59 -17.16 4.86
CA PRO A 12 -29.12 -15.79 5.04
C PRO A 12 -27.60 -15.73 4.79
N PRO A 13 -27.10 -14.66 4.16
CA PRO A 13 -25.66 -14.52 3.94
C PRO A 13 -24.94 -14.67 5.28
N LYS A 14 -23.95 -15.57 5.34
CA LYS A 14 -23.10 -15.72 6.52
C LYS A 14 -22.56 -14.33 6.87
N LYS A 15 -22.84 -13.85 8.10
CA LYS A 15 -22.13 -12.68 8.64
C LYS A 15 -20.64 -13.01 8.56
N LEU A 16 -19.87 -12.26 7.77
CA LEU A 16 -18.42 -12.32 7.89
C LEU A 16 -18.09 -11.89 9.31
N ASP A 17 -17.32 -12.71 10.02
CA ASP A 17 -16.75 -12.31 11.30
C ASP A 17 -15.90 -11.06 11.09
N LYS A 18 -16.11 -10.04 11.92
CA LYS A 18 -15.39 -8.78 11.82
C LYS A 18 -13.90 -9.04 12.09
N ILE A 19 -13.04 -8.75 11.12
CA ILE A 19 -11.58 -8.88 11.28
C ILE A 19 -11.14 -7.82 12.28
N THR A 20 -10.37 -8.21 13.31
CA THR A 20 -9.81 -7.26 14.28
C THR A 20 -8.43 -6.79 13.80
N ASN A 21 -8.25 -5.47 13.67
CA ASN A 21 -6.96 -4.89 13.35
C ASN A 21 -5.97 -5.04 14.52
N THR A 22 -4.72 -5.37 14.19
CA THR A 22 -3.63 -5.48 15.16
C THR A 22 -2.87 -4.16 15.38
N TRP A 23 -2.96 -3.23 14.42
CA TRP A 23 -2.41 -1.88 14.56
C TRP A 23 -3.26 -1.04 15.50
N LEU A 24 -2.61 -0.34 16.43
CA LEU A 24 -3.27 0.44 17.49
C LEU A 24 -3.09 1.93 17.25
N GLU A 25 -4.12 2.72 17.59
CA GLU A 25 -4.12 4.18 17.43
C GLU A 25 -3.01 4.87 18.23
N ASN A 26 -2.69 4.36 19.41
CA ASN A 26 -1.70 4.93 20.32
C ASN A 26 -0.26 4.41 20.06
N PHE A 27 0.03 3.98 18.84
CA PHE A 27 1.37 3.53 18.46
C PHE A 27 2.40 4.67 18.55
N THR A 28 3.54 4.41 19.18
CA THR A 28 4.65 5.35 19.26
C THR A 28 5.53 5.25 18.02
N TYR A 29 5.49 6.27 17.18
CA TYR A 29 6.34 6.38 16.00
C TYR A 29 7.75 6.89 16.38
N ASP A 30 8.77 6.34 15.72
CA ASP A 30 10.17 6.76 15.88
C ASP A 30 10.75 7.34 14.56
N PHE A 31 12.03 7.70 14.59
CA PHE A 31 12.74 8.31 13.46
C PHE A 31 12.90 7.36 12.26
N GLU A 32 12.88 6.04 12.45
CA GLU A 32 13.06 5.08 11.36
C GLU A 32 11.90 5.14 10.35
N PHE A 33 10.70 5.56 10.79
CA PHE A 33 9.56 5.75 9.89
C PHE A 33 9.76 6.92 8.92
N LEU A 34 10.45 8.00 9.34
CA LEU A 34 10.83 9.10 8.44
C LEU A 34 11.85 8.62 7.41
N LEU A 35 12.90 7.92 7.86
CA LEU A 35 13.94 7.36 6.99
C LEU A 35 13.38 6.36 5.97
N ARG A 36 12.35 5.59 6.34
CA ARG A 36 11.64 4.68 5.42
C ARG A 36 11.07 5.44 4.23
N TYR A 37 10.42 6.58 4.46
CA TYR A 37 9.85 7.38 3.37
C TYR A 37 10.93 8.01 2.49
N GLU A 38 12.03 8.49 3.05
CA GLU A 38 13.18 8.96 2.27
C GLU A 38 13.74 7.86 1.36
N LYS A 39 13.94 6.64 1.90
CA LYS A 39 14.39 5.48 1.12
C LYS A 39 13.44 5.16 -0.04
N LEU A 40 12.13 5.18 0.21
CA LEU A 40 11.11 4.94 -0.82
C LEU A 40 11.14 6.02 -1.92
N LEU A 41 11.11 7.30 -1.55
CA LEU A 41 11.13 8.39 -2.54
C LEU A 41 12.41 8.40 -3.38
N ASN A 42 13.52 7.89 -2.84
CA ASN A 42 14.78 7.73 -3.55
C ASN A 42 14.80 6.55 -4.55
N LEU A 43 13.77 5.70 -4.57
CA LEU A 43 13.60 4.69 -5.63
C LEU A 43 12.98 5.28 -6.90
N LEU A 44 12.31 6.43 -6.81
CA LEU A 44 11.66 7.04 -7.97
C LEU A 44 12.67 7.43 -9.05
N PRO A 45 12.36 7.17 -10.33
CA PRO A 45 13.27 7.51 -11.42
C PRO A 45 13.45 9.02 -11.54
N THR A 46 14.68 9.45 -11.81
CA THR A 46 15.03 10.87 -12.01
C THR A 46 15.03 11.29 -13.49
N ASN A 47 15.06 10.32 -14.42
CA ASN A 47 15.04 10.59 -15.86
C ASN A 47 13.61 10.83 -16.36
N LEU A 48 13.17 12.09 -16.32
CA LEU A 48 11.83 12.51 -16.72
C LEU A 48 11.54 12.39 -18.23
N ASN A 49 12.56 12.16 -19.06
CA ASN A 49 12.35 11.89 -20.49
C ASN A 49 11.86 10.46 -20.74
N LYS A 50 12.06 9.55 -19.78
CA LYS A 50 11.70 8.13 -19.90
C LYS A 50 10.53 7.74 -18.99
N PHE A 51 10.28 8.54 -17.95
CA PHE A 51 9.40 8.18 -16.86
C PHE A 51 8.49 9.37 -16.50
N PRO A 52 7.17 9.16 -16.35
CA PRO A 52 6.25 10.21 -15.93
C PRO A 52 6.68 10.89 -14.62
N ARG A 53 6.56 12.21 -14.56
CA ARG A 53 6.74 12.95 -13.31
C ARG A 53 5.63 12.57 -12.32
N VAL A 54 5.97 12.47 -11.03
CA VAL A 54 5.00 12.39 -9.93
C VAL A 54 4.47 13.79 -9.63
N ASP A 55 3.15 13.96 -9.74
CA ASP A 55 2.41 15.19 -9.45
C ASP A 55 1.35 15.00 -8.35
N SER A 56 1.07 13.75 -7.98
CA SER A 56 0.04 13.37 -7.01
C SER A 56 0.43 12.06 -6.32
N ILE A 57 0.25 12.00 -5.00
CA ILE A 57 0.57 10.87 -4.12
C ILE A 57 -0.65 10.52 -3.26
N LEU A 58 -0.99 9.23 -3.26
CA LEU A 58 -1.91 8.61 -2.32
C LEU A 58 -1.11 7.74 -1.34
N ASP A 59 -1.12 8.08 -0.06
CA ASP A 59 -0.38 7.40 0.99
C ASP A 59 -1.34 6.50 1.79
N LEU A 60 -1.30 5.19 1.54
CA LEU A 60 -2.14 4.20 2.20
C LEU A 60 -1.43 3.68 3.46
N GLY A 61 -2.11 3.74 4.59
CA GLY A 61 -1.51 3.51 5.90
C GLY A 61 -0.61 4.67 6.33
N CYS A 62 -1.08 5.91 6.11
CA CYS A 62 -0.23 7.10 6.26
C CYS A 62 0.19 7.39 7.70
N GLY A 63 -0.48 6.82 8.71
CA GLY A 63 -0.22 7.07 10.12
C GLY A 63 -0.18 8.57 10.45
N MET A 64 0.93 9.01 11.04
CA MET A 64 1.20 10.42 11.38
C MET A 64 1.48 11.33 10.16
N GLN A 65 1.41 10.79 8.93
CA GLN A 65 1.68 11.45 7.66
C GLN A 65 3.14 11.93 7.50
N TYR A 66 4.11 11.14 7.95
CA TYR A 66 5.54 11.48 7.82
C TYR A 66 6.01 11.64 6.37
N LEU A 67 5.38 10.95 5.42
CA LEU A 67 5.64 11.18 4.00
C LEU A 67 5.43 12.65 3.61
N ARG A 68 4.35 13.26 4.10
CA ARG A 68 4.06 14.67 3.83
C ARG A 68 5.16 15.58 4.36
N GLU A 69 5.70 15.28 5.54
CA GLU A 69 6.81 16.06 6.12
C GLU A 69 8.09 15.90 5.30
N VAL A 70 8.46 14.67 4.92
CA VAL A 70 9.62 14.41 4.05
C VAL A 70 9.49 15.15 2.72
N MET A 71 8.30 15.14 2.11
CA MET A 71 8.03 15.84 0.84
C MET A 71 8.19 17.36 0.93
N LYS A 72 7.92 17.99 2.09
CA LYS A 72 8.13 19.45 2.24
C LYS A 72 9.59 19.84 2.13
N HIS A 73 10.51 18.95 2.52
CA HIS A 73 11.94 19.19 2.51
C HIS A 73 12.63 18.75 1.21
N ASP A 74 11.90 18.05 0.33
CA ASP A 74 12.43 17.58 -0.95
C ASP A 74 11.84 18.40 -2.12
N PHE A 75 12.71 19.16 -2.79
CA PHE A 75 12.32 20.07 -3.88
C PHE A 75 11.62 19.37 -5.04
N ARG A 76 11.81 18.06 -5.23
CA ARG A 76 11.12 17.26 -6.27
C ARG A 76 9.60 17.26 -6.06
N PHE A 77 9.14 17.46 -4.82
CA PHE A 77 7.74 17.30 -4.40
C PHE A 77 7.04 18.61 -4.03
N LYS A 78 7.64 19.78 -4.26
CA LYS A 78 7.10 21.10 -3.84
C LYS A 78 5.65 21.37 -4.27
N ASN A 79 5.23 20.85 -5.43
CA ASN A 79 3.89 21.05 -5.99
C ASN A 79 3.10 19.72 -6.11
N VAL A 80 3.51 18.69 -5.39
CA VAL A 80 2.84 17.38 -5.45
C VAL A 80 1.63 17.39 -4.53
N GLN A 81 0.48 16.99 -5.08
CA GLN A 81 -0.73 16.82 -4.29
C GLN A 81 -0.61 15.57 -3.42
N TYR A 82 -0.94 15.68 -2.14
CA TYR A 82 -0.86 14.55 -1.21
C TYR A 82 -2.25 14.26 -0.63
N LEU A 83 -2.57 12.98 -0.47
CA LEU A 83 -3.72 12.50 0.29
C LEU A 83 -3.32 11.31 1.14
N GLY A 84 -3.58 11.39 2.45
CA GLY A 84 -3.34 10.30 3.40
C GLY A 84 -4.61 9.50 3.66
N VAL A 85 -4.48 8.18 3.75
CA VAL A 85 -5.55 7.25 4.09
C VAL A 85 -5.06 6.32 5.19
N ASP A 86 -5.84 6.17 6.25
CA ASP A 86 -5.45 5.32 7.38
C ASP A 86 -6.68 4.75 8.10
N LEU A 87 -6.46 3.80 9.00
CA LEU A 87 -7.47 3.31 9.93
C LEU A 87 -7.85 4.38 10.97
N TYR A 88 -6.89 5.24 11.33
CA TYR A 88 -7.07 6.26 12.37
C TYR A 88 -6.85 7.68 11.86
N ALA A 89 -7.66 8.63 12.35
CA ALA A 89 -7.64 10.03 11.92
C ALA A 89 -6.56 10.86 12.66
N HIS A 90 -5.28 10.53 12.46
CA HIS A 90 -4.17 11.26 13.10
C HIS A 90 -4.05 12.73 12.68
N LYS A 91 -4.62 13.10 11.53
CA LYS A 91 -4.71 14.47 11.02
C LYS A 91 -6.12 14.72 10.49
N ASN A 92 -6.53 15.98 10.48
CA ASN A 92 -7.88 16.39 10.07
C ASN A 92 -8.22 16.04 8.61
N ASP A 93 -7.22 15.87 7.76
CA ASP A 93 -7.39 15.55 6.34
C ASP A 93 -7.09 14.08 5.99
N THR A 94 -6.89 13.23 7.00
CA THR A 94 -6.78 11.77 6.78
C THR A 94 -8.15 11.21 6.41
N ILE A 95 -8.23 10.48 5.30
CA ILE A 95 -9.40 9.66 4.99
C ILE A 95 -9.36 8.40 5.85
N ILE A 96 -10.41 8.18 6.64
CA ILE A 96 -10.57 6.96 7.43
C ILE A 96 -11.02 5.83 6.51
N CYS A 97 -10.28 4.72 6.51
CA CYS A 97 -10.59 3.53 5.71
C CYS A 97 -10.02 2.28 6.38
N ASP A 98 -10.85 1.27 6.62
CA ASP A 98 -10.43 -0.02 7.17
C ASP A 98 -10.27 -1.07 6.05
N PHE A 99 -9.05 -1.20 5.54
CA PHE A 99 -8.73 -2.16 4.48
C PHE A 99 -9.05 -3.62 4.87
N ASN A 100 -8.98 -3.97 6.15
CA ASN A 100 -9.32 -5.31 6.64
C ASN A 100 -10.83 -5.56 6.69
N GLN A 101 -11.69 -4.53 6.59
CA GLN A 101 -13.12 -4.67 6.33
C GLN A 101 -13.47 -4.62 4.84
N LYS A 102 -12.49 -4.79 3.94
CA LYS A 102 -12.65 -4.68 2.49
C LYS A 102 -13.08 -3.28 2.02
N GLU A 103 -12.82 -2.26 2.84
CA GLU A 103 -13.02 -0.88 2.45
C GLU A 103 -11.88 -0.41 1.54
N PHE A 104 -12.18 0.59 0.71
CA PHE A 104 -11.19 1.29 -0.09
C PHE A 104 -11.67 2.75 -0.26
N PRO A 105 -10.77 3.75 -0.18
CA PRO A 105 -11.17 5.16 -0.21
C PRO A 105 -11.88 5.51 -1.52
N LYS A 106 -12.96 6.28 -1.43
CA LYS A 106 -13.60 6.89 -2.62
C LYS A 106 -12.78 8.10 -3.02
N LEU A 107 -12.06 7.98 -4.12
CA LEU A 107 -11.19 9.04 -4.64
C LEU A 107 -11.95 9.91 -5.64
N SER A 108 -11.73 11.22 -5.58
CA SER A 108 -12.35 12.18 -6.50
C SER A 108 -11.51 12.47 -7.75
N LYS A 109 -10.32 11.85 -7.85
CA LYS A 109 -9.34 12.02 -8.92
C LYS A 109 -8.35 10.85 -8.92
N ASP A 110 -7.60 10.75 -10.01
CA ASP A 110 -6.52 9.78 -10.16
C ASP A 110 -5.25 10.25 -9.43
N TYR A 111 -4.44 9.28 -9.01
CA TYR A 111 -3.17 9.52 -8.32
C TYR A 111 -2.03 8.86 -9.09
N ARG A 112 -0.98 9.64 -9.36
CA ARG A 112 0.15 9.20 -10.15
C ARG A 112 1.04 8.19 -9.43
N CYS A 113 1.12 8.29 -8.12
CA CYS A 113 1.91 7.42 -7.27
C CYS A 113 1.09 6.98 -6.05
N VAL A 114 1.11 5.69 -5.74
CA VAL A 114 0.57 5.14 -4.50
C VAL A 114 1.73 4.71 -3.61
N VAL A 115 1.68 5.04 -2.32
CA VAL A 115 2.69 4.65 -1.33
C VAL A 115 2.04 3.74 -0.29
N CYS A 116 2.73 2.65 0.06
CA CYS A 116 2.33 1.64 1.03
C CYS A 116 3.53 1.33 1.95
N ALA A 117 3.81 2.19 2.91
CA ALA A 117 5.05 2.17 3.69
C ALA A 117 4.91 1.39 5.01
N GLY A 118 5.12 0.06 4.98
CA GLY A 118 4.93 -0.78 6.17
C GLY A 118 3.46 -0.95 6.50
N LEU A 119 2.61 -1.03 5.48
CA LEU A 119 1.17 -1.26 5.58
C LEU A 119 0.85 -2.76 5.49
N PHE A 120 1.49 -3.46 4.55
CA PHE A 120 1.06 -4.78 4.10
C PHE A 120 1.20 -5.86 5.17
N GLU A 121 2.06 -5.68 6.17
CA GLU A 121 2.21 -6.59 7.31
C GLU A 121 0.97 -6.68 8.19
N TYR A 122 0.05 -5.72 8.06
CA TYR A 122 -1.18 -5.62 8.84
C TYR A 122 -2.43 -6.03 8.05
N ILE A 123 -2.29 -6.41 6.77
CA ILE A 123 -3.42 -6.68 5.88
C ILE A 123 -3.66 -8.18 5.78
N VAL A 124 -4.85 -8.62 6.18
CA VAL A 124 -5.22 -10.05 6.19
C VAL A 124 -5.42 -10.59 4.78
N ASP A 125 -6.00 -9.79 3.88
CA ASP A 125 -6.17 -10.15 2.48
C ASP A 125 -5.43 -9.15 1.60
N LEU A 126 -4.12 -9.36 1.50
CA LEU A 126 -3.20 -8.48 0.79
C LEU A 126 -3.45 -8.48 -0.73
N GLU A 127 -3.83 -9.63 -1.30
CA GLU A 127 -4.11 -9.71 -2.74
C GLU A 127 -5.30 -8.83 -3.13
N PHE A 128 -6.37 -8.80 -2.32
CA PHE A 128 -7.48 -7.88 -2.52
C PHE A 128 -7.04 -6.41 -2.48
N LEU A 129 -6.21 -6.03 -1.50
CA LEU A 129 -5.77 -4.65 -1.40
C LEU A 129 -4.90 -4.25 -2.62
N ILE A 130 -3.97 -5.13 -3.03
CA ILE A 130 -3.15 -4.90 -4.22
C ILE A 130 -4.01 -4.82 -5.48
N GLU A 131 -5.06 -5.63 -5.59
CA GLU A 131 -6.02 -5.51 -6.69
C GLU A 131 -6.66 -4.13 -6.75
N LYS A 132 -7.11 -3.59 -5.61
CA LYS A 132 -7.68 -2.25 -5.54
C LYS A 132 -6.67 -1.17 -5.88
N ILE A 133 -5.42 -1.29 -5.40
CA ILE A 133 -4.33 -0.37 -5.73
C ILE A 133 -4.05 -0.37 -7.24
N CYS A 134 -3.89 -1.55 -7.84
CA CYS A 134 -3.62 -1.67 -9.27
C CYS A 134 -4.80 -1.18 -10.13
N ALA A 135 -6.03 -1.35 -9.68
CA ALA A 135 -7.23 -0.86 -10.37
C ALA A 135 -7.35 0.68 -10.39
N LEU A 136 -6.59 1.40 -9.56
CA LEU A 136 -6.42 2.85 -9.67
C LEU A 136 -5.50 3.24 -10.85
N GLU A 137 -4.85 2.27 -11.48
CA GLU A 137 -3.89 2.45 -12.56
C GLU A 137 -2.78 3.50 -12.31
N PRO A 138 -2.18 3.60 -11.09
CA PRO A 138 -1.12 4.58 -10.86
C PRO A 138 0.08 4.29 -11.75
N CYS A 139 0.90 5.30 -12.07
CA CYS A 139 2.19 5.05 -12.73
C CYS A 139 3.14 4.27 -11.83
N TYR A 140 3.13 4.58 -10.53
CA TYR A 140 4.08 4.07 -9.56
C TYR A 140 3.37 3.52 -8.33
N VAL A 141 3.89 2.42 -7.81
CA VAL A 141 3.56 1.94 -6.46
C VAL A 141 4.85 1.75 -5.68
N LEU A 142 5.02 2.54 -4.63
CA LEU A 142 6.14 2.46 -3.69
C LEU A 142 5.70 1.69 -2.46
N CYS A 143 6.44 0.65 -2.11
CA CYS A 143 6.09 -0.21 -1.00
C CYS A 143 7.31 -0.51 -0.14
N SER A 144 7.08 -0.70 1.16
CA SER A 144 8.04 -1.39 2.01
C SER A 144 7.36 -2.52 2.76
N TYR A 145 8.08 -3.63 2.94
CA TYR A 145 7.55 -4.84 3.53
C TYR A 145 8.65 -5.70 4.16
N ASN A 146 8.29 -6.39 5.25
CA ASN A 146 9.10 -7.44 5.86
C ASN A 146 8.65 -8.80 5.31
N PHE A 147 9.46 -9.38 4.41
CA PHE A 147 9.14 -10.64 3.75
C PHE A 147 9.36 -11.86 4.63
N LYS A 148 8.52 -12.88 4.47
CA LYS A 148 8.61 -14.15 5.21
C LYS A 148 9.96 -14.85 5.04
N ASP A 149 10.52 -14.82 3.84
CA ASP A 149 11.76 -15.50 3.45
C ASP A 149 13.04 -14.79 3.94
N PHE A 150 12.93 -13.54 4.39
CA PHE A 150 14.08 -12.77 4.91
C PHE A 150 14.02 -12.48 6.41
N ASN A 151 12.88 -12.75 7.06
CA ASN A 151 12.67 -12.42 8.47
C ASN A 151 12.56 -13.70 9.31
N LEU A 152 13.56 -13.90 10.19
CA LEU A 152 13.64 -15.07 11.08
C LEU A 152 12.68 -14.95 12.28
N ASN A 153 12.32 -13.74 12.66
CA ASN A 153 11.45 -13.46 13.80
C ASN A 153 10.14 -12.81 13.35
N HIS A 154 9.02 -13.33 13.84
CA HIS A 154 7.71 -12.75 13.61
C HIS A 154 7.40 -11.66 14.64
N ASN A 155 7.04 -10.46 14.17
CA ASN A 155 6.53 -9.41 15.05
C ASN A 155 5.06 -9.71 15.40
N PRO A 156 4.67 -9.81 16.68
CA PRO A 156 3.32 -10.21 17.10
C PRO A 156 2.19 -9.27 16.64
N ILE A 157 2.51 -8.03 16.22
CA ILE A 157 1.50 -7.10 15.69
C ILE A 157 1.21 -7.34 14.20
N TRP A 158 1.95 -8.21 13.52
CA TRP A 158 1.71 -8.53 12.11
C TRP A 158 0.67 -9.64 11.95
N VAL A 159 0.13 -9.76 10.73
CA VAL A 159 -0.72 -10.90 10.38
C VAL A 159 0.08 -12.20 10.44
N LYS A 160 -0.56 -13.28 10.89
CA LYS A 160 0.10 -14.59 11.09
C LYS A 160 0.79 -15.15 9.85
N LYS A 161 0.27 -14.83 8.66
CA LYS A 161 0.81 -15.30 7.38
C LYS A 161 1.36 -14.12 6.58
N LEU A 162 2.66 -13.89 6.72
CA LEU A 162 3.39 -13.02 5.81
C LEU A 162 3.62 -13.71 4.47
N HIS A 163 3.79 -12.90 3.42
CA HIS A 163 4.11 -13.35 2.08
C HIS A 163 5.62 -13.42 1.86
N THR A 164 6.05 -14.33 0.99
CA THR A 164 7.42 -14.28 0.45
C THR A 164 7.56 -13.13 -0.55
N GLN A 165 8.79 -12.78 -0.89
CA GLN A 165 9.03 -11.78 -1.94
C GLN A 165 8.40 -12.17 -3.27
N GLU A 166 8.56 -13.43 -3.67
CA GLU A 166 8.00 -13.96 -4.92
C GLU A 166 6.47 -13.85 -4.95
N GLU A 167 5.79 -14.26 -3.88
CA GLU A 167 4.33 -14.20 -3.78
C GLU A 167 3.81 -12.76 -3.91
N LEU A 168 4.38 -11.84 -3.11
CA LEU A 168 3.94 -10.45 -3.09
C LEU A 168 4.18 -9.77 -4.44
N PHE A 169 5.35 -9.98 -5.04
CA PHE A 169 5.65 -9.41 -6.36
C PHE A 169 4.77 -10.00 -7.45
N GLY A 170 4.44 -11.28 -7.35
CA GLY A 170 3.50 -11.97 -8.24
C GLY A 170 2.13 -11.29 -8.28
N PHE A 171 1.64 -10.72 -7.17
CA PHE A 171 0.35 -10.00 -7.17
C PHE A 171 0.37 -8.74 -8.06
N PHE A 172 1.47 -8.00 -8.08
CA PHE A 172 1.63 -6.83 -8.95
C PHE A 172 1.87 -7.23 -10.41
N MET A 173 2.73 -8.23 -10.63
CA MET A 173 3.10 -8.68 -11.99
C MET A 173 1.90 -9.24 -12.78
N LYS A 174 0.92 -9.84 -12.09
CA LYS A 174 -0.35 -10.26 -12.70
C LYS A 174 -1.22 -9.11 -13.23
N ARG A 175 -0.89 -7.84 -12.88
CA ARG A 175 -1.73 -6.65 -13.10
C ARG A 175 -1.05 -5.56 -13.93
N SER A 176 -0.14 -5.94 -14.85
CA SER A 176 0.62 -5.03 -15.72
C SER A 176 1.58 -4.08 -15.00
N PHE A 177 2.01 -4.44 -13.78
CA PHE A 177 3.09 -3.75 -13.08
C PHE A 177 4.38 -4.57 -13.17
N LYS A 178 5.50 -3.90 -13.37
CA LYS A 178 6.83 -4.52 -13.29
C LYS A 178 7.66 -3.90 -12.18
N LEU A 179 8.51 -4.71 -11.56
CA LEU A 179 9.48 -4.22 -10.59
C LEU A 179 10.50 -3.34 -11.32
N LEU A 180 10.64 -2.09 -10.88
CA LEU A 180 11.59 -1.13 -11.44
C LEU A 180 12.83 -0.96 -10.55
N SER A 181 12.66 -1.03 -9.23
CA SER A 181 13.76 -0.91 -8.27
C SER A 181 13.44 -1.68 -6.99
N TYR A 182 14.47 -2.22 -6.36
CA TYR A 182 14.43 -2.90 -5.07
C TYR A 182 15.67 -2.53 -4.27
N LYS A 183 15.49 -2.30 -2.97
CA LYS A 183 16.56 -2.15 -1.97
C LYS A 183 16.13 -2.87 -0.70
N SER A 184 17.09 -3.21 0.16
CA SER A 184 16.80 -3.76 1.48
C SER A 184 17.71 -3.15 2.54
N ASP A 185 17.30 -3.22 3.80
CA ASP A 185 18.18 -2.89 4.92
C ASP A 185 19.19 -4.03 5.14
N GLU A 186 20.25 -4.05 4.34
CA GLU A 186 21.29 -5.11 4.35
C GLU A 186 22.06 -5.20 5.69
N ASN A 187 21.96 -4.19 6.55
CA ASN A 187 22.69 -4.08 7.81
C ASN A 187 21.87 -4.45 9.06
N LYS A 188 20.62 -4.91 8.94
CA LYS A 188 19.79 -5.32 10.08
C LYS A 188 19.80 -6.85 10.20
N GLU A 189 20.61 -7.39 11.11
CA GLU A 189 20.79 -8.84 11.32
C GLU A 189 19.51 -9.63 11.66
N LYS A 190 18.42 -8.96 12.08
CA LYS A 190 17.21 -9.61 12.61
C LYS A 190 15.92 -9.32 11.85
N LEU A 191 15.82 -8.16 11.20
CA LEU A 191 14.61 -7.69 10.53
C LEU A 191 15.00 -6.91 9.27
N THR A 192 14.92 -7.56 8.12
CA THR A 192 15.24 -6.97 6.84
C THR A 192 13.95 -6.48 6.18
N THR A 193 13.77 -5.16 6.18
CA THR A 193 12.73 -4.51 5.41
C THR A 193 13.20 -4.33 3.97
N GLY A 194 12.41 -4.80 3.01
CA GLY A 194 12.60 -4.49 1.60
C GLY A 194 11.80 -3.25 1.21
N TYR A 195 12.36 -2.47 0.30
CA TYR A 195 11.81 -1.24 -0.26
C TYR A 195 11.78 -1.41 -1.78
N PHE A 196 10.62 -1.25 -2.39
CA PHE A 196 10.46 -1.56 -3.80
C PHE A 196 9.52 -0.62 -4.52
N LEU A 197 9.82 -0.44 -5.80
CA LEU A 197 9.07 0.39 -6.73
C LEU A 197 8.54 -0.48 -7.86
N PHE A 198 7.23 -0.53 -8.00
CA PHE A 198 6.56 -1.03 -9.19
C PHE A 198 6.22 0.11 -10.15
N PHE A 199 6.35 -0.15 -11.44
CA PHE A 199 5.96 0.74 -12.52
C PHE A 199 4.88 0.10 -13.39
N ASN A 200 3.82 0.84 -13.68
CA ASN A 200 2.74 0.41 -14.55
C ASN A 200 3.17 0.46 -16.02
N GLN A 201 3.16 -0.69 -16.67
CA GLN A 201 3.66 -0.86 -18.03
C GLN A 201 2.80 -0.12 -19.07
N ASN A 202 1.55 0.25 -18.74
CA ASN A 202 0.69 1.05 -19.60
C ASN A 202 1.28 2.44 -19.90
N TYR A 203 2.18 2.92 -19.04
CA TYR A 203 2.88 4.19 -19.19
C TYR A 203 4.24 4.06 -19.92
N GLU A 204 4.58 2.90 -20.48
CA GLU A 204 5.76 2.77 -21.34
C GLU A 204 5.62 3.51 -22.68
N LYS A 205 4.40 3.95 -23.03
CA LYS A 205 4.09 4.65 -24.29
C LYS A 205 4.58 6.11 -24.35
N PHE A 206 5.13 6.68 -23.28
CA PHE A 206 5.84 7.97 -23.32
C PHE A 206 7.21 7.90 -24.04
N LYS A 207 7.43 6.87 -24.86
CA LYS A 207 8.64 6.62 -25.67
C LYS A 207 8.54 7.15 -27.11
N THR A 208 7.42 7.76 -27.51
CA THR A 208 7.22 8.31 -28.87
C THR A 208 7.23 9.82 -28.85
#